data_AF-A0A1N6I9Y9-F1
#
_entry.id   AF-A0A1N6I9Y9-F1
#
_cell.length_a   1.000
_cell.length_b   1.000
_cell.length_c   1.000
_cell.angle_alpha   90.00
_cell.angle_beta   90.00
_cell.angle_gamma   90.00
#
_symmetry.space_group_name_H-M   'P 1'
#
loop_
_entity.id
_entity.type
_entity.pdbx_description
1 polymer ?
#
loop_
_entity_poly.entity_id
_entity_poly.type
_entity_poly.pdbx_seq_one_letter_code
_entity_poly.pdbx_strand_id
1 'polypeptide(L)'
;MQSKFVEMLKRFGNSVDLEGFEPSDTGACSLVFDGIIVNLELRKKTGLLFIYSTLGFLPDSGRESLYRSLLAANVFFEKTQGATLGIDENSDVVILQYQVPFLSLDDESFYLTIENFVNVADLWVTRLEKIAQEDVNDSAAESTTPDMPIVGIKI
;
A
#
# COMPACT_ATOMS: atom_id res chain seq x y z
N MET A 1 -0.78 -18.89 20.88
CA MET A 1 -0.50 -17.66 20.09
C MET A 1 -1.56 -17.48 19.02
N GLN A 2 -1.83 -18.50 18.20
CA GLN A 2 -2.87 -18.43 17.16
C GLN A 2 -4.29 -18.17 17.70
N SER A 3 -4.76 -18.86 18.76
CA SER A 3 -6.10 -18.56 19.30
C SER A 3 -6.18 -17.13 19.87
N LYS A 4 -5.12 -16.65 20.52
CA LYS A 4 -5.02 -15.26 20.99
C LYS A 4 -5.13 -14.25 19.84
N PHE A 5 -4.52 -14.55 18.68
CA PHE A 5 -4.63 -13.71 17.49
C PHE A 5 -6.06 -13.70 16.95
N VAL A 6 -6.70 -14.86 16.84
CA VAL A 6 -8.12 -14.98 16.45
C VAL A 6 -9.04 -14.20 17.41
N GLU A 7 -8.80 -14.28 18.73
CA GLU A 7 -9.54 -13.53 19.73
C GLU A 7 -9.35 -12.01 19.58
N MET A 8 -8.10 -11.56 19.37
CA MET A 8 -7.80 -10.14 19.14
C MET A 8 -8.46 -9.62 17.87
N LEU A 9 -8.43 -10.40 16.78
CA LEU A 9 -9.13 -10.07 15.55
C LEU A 9 -10.65 -9.96 15.76
N LYS A 10 -11.27 -10.88 16.51
CA LYS A 10 -12.70 -10.80 16.83
C LYS A 10 -13.05 -9.53 17.62
N ARG A 11 -12.21 -9.16 18.60
CA ARG A 11 -12.40 -7.92 19.37
C ARG A 11 -12.25 -6.69 18.49
N PHE A 12 -11.26 -6.68 17.60
CA PHE A 12 -11.09 -5.62 16.62
C PHE A 12 -12.31 -5.49 15.71
N GLY A 13 -12.77 -6.59 15.09
CA GLY A 13 -13.94 -6.57 14.20
C GLY A 13 -15.19 -5.99 14.87
N ASN A 14 -15.44 -6.35 16.14
CA ASN A 14 -16.54 -5.79 16.92
C ASN A 14 -16.37 -4.28 17.21
N SER A 15 -15.14 -3.79 17.34
CA SER A 15 -14.87 -2.37 17.63
C SER A 15 -15.04 -1.45 16.42
N VAL A 16 -14.89 -1.99 15.20
CA VAL A 16 -14.99 -1.23 13.93
C VAL A 16 -16.25 -1.58 13.13
N ASP A 17 -17.23 -2.22 13.78
CA ASP A 17 -18.53 -2.59 13.19
C ASP A 17 -18.42 -3.44 11.90
N LEU A 18 -17.41 -4.32 11.85
CA LEU A 18 -17.25 -5.29 10.77
C LEU A 18 -18.19 -6.47 11.00
N GLU A 19 -19.42 -6.35 10.51
CA GLU A 19 -20.43 -7.42 10.59
C GLU A 19 -19.95 -8.73 9.94
N GLY A 20 -20.17 -9.85 10.61
CA GLY A 20 -19.89 -11.19 10.06
C GLY A 20 -18.40 -11.55 9.95
N PHE A 21 -17.52 -10.78 10.59
CA PHE A 21 -16.09 -11.05 10.57
C PHE A 21 -15.71 -12.33 11.34
N GLU A 22 -15.38 -13.40 10.61
CA GLU A 22 -14.86 -14.64 11.15
C GLU A 22 -13.40 -14.86 10.70
N PRO A 23 -12.41 -14.71 11.60
CA PRO A 23 -11.03 -14.99 11.27
C PRO A 23 -10.85 -16.47 10.90
N SER A 24 -10.13 -16.74 9.82
CA SER A 24 -9.77 -18.11 9.47
C SER A 24 -8.81 -18.74 10.48
N ASP A 25 -8.90 -20.05 10.68
CA ASP A 25 -8.02 -20.82 11.56
C ASP A 25 -6.58 -20.97 11.04
N THR A 26 -6.20 -20.22 10.00
CA THR A 26 -4.88 -20.32 9.34
C THR A 26 -3.83 -19.40 9.98
N GLY A 27 -4.25 -18.44 10.81
CA GLY A 27 -3.37 -17.39 11.32
C GLY A 27 -3.10 -16.26 10.31
N ALA A 28 -3.88 -16.24 9.22
CA ALA A 28 -3.94 -15.16 8.26
C ALA A 28 -5.36 -14.58 8.18
N CYS A 29 -5.45 -13.29 7.89
CA CYS A 29 -6.70 -12.56 7.75
C CYS A 29 -6.51 -11.38 6.78
N SER A 30 -7.53 -11.07 5.98
CA SER A 30 -7.56 -9.88 5.14
C SER A 30 -8.72 -9.00 5.56
N LEU A 31 -8.46 -7.71 5.71
CA LEU A 31 -9.43 -6.66 6.04
C LEU A 31 -9.51 -5.70 4.86
N VAL A 32 -10.69 -5.14 4.60
CA VAL A 32 -10.90 -4.19 3.52
C VAL A 32 -11.35 -2.86 4.10
N PHE A 33 -10.63 -1.80 3.77
CA PHE A 33 -10.92 -0.41 4.19
C PHE A 33 -10.93 0.46 2.93
N ASP A 34 -12.08 0.98 2.53
CA ASP A 34 -12.22 1.85 1.35
C ASP A 34 -11.51 1.32 0.08
N GLY A 35 -11.55 0.00 -0.13
CA GLY A 35 -10.91 -0.67 -1.27
C GLY A 35 -9.45 -1.11 -1.03
N ILE A 36 -8.83 -0.66 0.07
CA ILE A 36 -7.49 -1.08 0.50
C ILE A 36 -7.58 -2.42 1.21
N ILE A 37 -6.89 -3.43 0.68
CA ILE A 37 -6.81 -4.75 1.28
C ILE A 37 -5.60 -4.80 2.22
N VAL A 38 -5.84 -4.92 3.52
CA VAL A 38 -4.82 -5.09 4.57
C VAL A 38 -4.74 -6.56 4.95
N ASN A 39 -3.60 -7.18 4.67
CA ASN A 39 -3.33 -8.56 5.01
C ASN A 39 -2.56 -8.64 6.33
N LEU A 40 -3.02 -9.53 7.20
CA LEU A 40 -2.47 -9.80 8.52
C LEU A 40 -2.03 -11.26 8.56
N GLU A 41 -0.75 -11.51 8.85
CA GLU A 41 -0.21 -12.87 8.91
C GLU A 41 0.66 -13.07 10.17
N LEU A 42 0.20 -13.92 11.09
CA LEU A 42 0.96 -14.30 12.26
C LEU A 42 1.92 -15.46 11.95
N ARG A 43 3.22 -15.16 11.88
CA ARG A 43 4.26 -16.18 11.66
C ARG A 43 4.56 -16.93 12.96
N LYS A 44 3.99 -18.14 13.10
CA LYS A 44 4.14 -19.00 14.30
C LYS A 44 5.61 -19.22 14.74
N LYS A 45 6.53 -19.35 13.79
CA LYS A 45 7.96 -19.63 14.08
C LYS A 45 8.67 -18.46 14.75
N THR A 46 8.30 -17.22 14.39
CA THR A 46 8.98 -16.00 14.87
C THR A 46 8.16 -15.24 15.90
N GLY A 47 6.83 -15.48 15.96
CA GLY A 47 5.91 -14.70 16.78
C GLY A 47 5.66 -13.29 16.25
N LEU A 48 6.09 -13.00 15.02
CA LEU A 48 5.86 -11.71 14.37
C LEU A 48 4.51 -11.71 13.65
N LEU A 49 3.76 -10.64 13.85
CA LEU A 49 2.62 -10.29 13.00
C LEU A 49 3.14 -9.44 11.85
N PHE A 50 2.89 -9.91 10.63
CA PHE A 50 3.11 -9.15 9.40
C PHE A 50 1.81 -8.47 9.01
N ILE A 51 1.91 -7.21 8.61
CA ILE A 51 0.82 -6.39 8.11
C ILE A 51 1.27 -5.85 6.76
N TYR A 52 0.53 -6.09 5.69
CA TYR A 52 0.93 -5.65 4.37
C TYR A 52 -0.23 -5.42 3.40
N SER A 53 -0.01 -4.48 2.47
CA SER A 53 -0.95 -4.13 1.41
C SER A 53 -0.20 -3.89 0.11
N THR A 54 -0.81 -4.37 -0.98
CA THR A 54 -0.43 -3.95 -2.33
C THR A 54 -1.09 -2.60 -2.60
N LEU A 55 -0.29 -1.59 -2.93
CA LEU A 55 -0.76 -0.21 -3.09
C LEU A 55 -1.05 0.15 -4.55
N GLY A 56 -0.41 -0.53 -5.50
CA GLY A 56 -0.59 -0.27 -6.92
C GLY A 56 0.62 -0.69 -7.75
N PHE A 57 0.45 -0.64 -9.07
CA PHE A 57 1.53 -0.92 -10.02
C PHE A 57 2.49 0.26 -10.12
N LEU A 58 3.73 -0.04 -10.50
CA LEU A 58 4.68 0.96 -10.93
C LEU A 58 4.20 1.62 -12.22
N PRO A 59 4.33 2.95 -12.36
CA PRO A 59 4.05 3.64 -13.61
C PRO A 59 5.03 3.23 -14.71
N ASP A 60 4.65 3.42 -15.98
CA ASP A 60 5.53 3.14 -17.13
C ASP A 60 6.67 4.18 -17.26
N SER A 61 6.42 5.43 -16.87
CA SER A 61 7.39 6.52 -16.82
C SER A 61 7.56 7.08 -15.39
N GLY A 62 8.45 8.06 -15.20
CA GLY A 62 8.61 8.73 -13.90
C GLY A 62 9.17 7.86 -12.74
N ARG A 63 9.58 6.61 -13.00
CA ARG A 63 9.99 5.62 -11.99
C ARG A 63 11.11 6.13 -11.06
N GLU A 64 12.10 6.86 -11.56
CA GLU A 64 13.20 7.39 -10.74
C GLU A 64 12.71 8.33 -9.63
N SER A 65 11.77 9.24 -9.96
CA SER A 65 11.18 10.16 -9.00
C SER A 65 10.36 9.41 -7.95
N LEU A 66 9.57 8.41 -8.39
CA LEU A 66 8.83 7.54 -7.50
C LEU A 66 9.75 6.78 -6.55
N TYR A 67 10.80 6.12 -7.06
CA TYR A 67 11.76 5.37 -6.25
C TYR A 67 12.45 6.25 -5.21
N ARG A 68 12.87 7.45 -5.60
CA ARG A 68 13.43 8.44 -4.66
C ARG A 68 12.42 8.80 -3.57
N SER A 69 11.15 8.98 -3.93
CA SER A 69 10.08 9.28 -2.97
C SER A 69 9.82 8.14 -2.00
N LEU A 70 9.76 6.89 -2.49
CA LEU A 70 9.57 5.69 -1.65
C LEU A 70 10.72 5.53 -0.65
N LEU A 71 11.98 5.63 -1.12
CA LEU A 71 13.16 5.54 -0.26
C LEU A 71 13.20 6.66 0.78
N ALA A 72 12.91 7.90 0.36
CA ALA A 72 12.91 9.05 1.27
C ALA A 72 11.82 8.95 2.34
N ALA A 73 10.69 8.28 2.04
CA ALA A 73 9.61 8.09 3.00
C ALA A 73 9.97 7.12 4.13
N ASN A 74 10.85 6.16 3.86
CA ASN A 74 11.33 5.21 4.87
C ASN A 74 12.33 5.85 5.86
N VAL A 75 12.83 7.07 5.61
CA VAL A 75 13.75 7.75 6.53
C VAL A 75 13.07 8.01 7.87
N PHE A 76 13.65 7.46 8.94
CA PHE A 76 13.14 7.50 10.32
C PHE A 76 11.69 7.01 10.49
N PHE A 77 11.12 6.37 9.46
CA PHE A 77 9.74 5.89 9.42
C PHE A 77 8.67 6.96 9.68
N GLU A 78 9.03 8.25 9.60
CA GLU A 78 8.11 9.35 9.94
C GLU A 78 6.94 9.43 8.96
N LYS A 79 7.22 9.23 7.66
CA LYS A 79 6.19 9.29 6.60
C LYS A 79 5.45 7.98 6.38
N THR A 80 5.84 6.94 7.10
CA THR A 80 5.26 5.59 7.02
C THR A 80 4.71 5.10 8.36
N GLN A 81 4.80 5.92 9.41
CA GLN A 81 4.35 5.61 10.76
C GLN A 81 4.86 4.25 11.27
N GLY A 82 6.14 3.97 11.02
CA GLY A 82 6.79 2.71 11.40
C GLY A 82 6.77 1.62 10.33
N ALA A 83 5.94 1.72 9.29
CA ALA A 83 5.94 0.81 8.16
C ALA A 83 7.11 1.07 7.19
N THR A 84 7.25 0.23 6.17
CA THR A 84 8.20 0.42 5.08
C THR A 84 7.53 0.23 3.74
N LEU A 85 7.97 1.01 2.76
CA LEU A 85 7.57 0.87 1.36
C LEU A 85 8.64 0.10 0.60
N GLY A 86 8.20 -0.84 -0.23
CA GLY A 86 9.04 -1.65 -1.10
C GLY A 86 8.38 -1.91 -2.45
N ILE A 87 9.12 -2.58 -3.32
CA ILE A 87 8.65 -3.02 -4.64
C ILE A 87 8.80 -4.54 -4.66
N ASP A 88 7.76 -5.24 -5.10
CA ASP A 88 7.90 -6.64 -5.50
C ASP A 88 8.36 -6.68 -6.96
N GLU A 89 9.63 -7.01 -7.16
CA GLU A 89 10.29 -7.06 -8.48
C GLU A 89 9.62 -8.05 -9.45
N ASN A 90 8.89 -9.04 -8.95
CA ASN A 90 8.25 -10.03 -9.82
C ASN A 90 6.96 -9.51 -10.45
N SER A 91 6.27 -8.59 -9.77
CA SER A 91 4.94 -8.12 -10.16
C SER A 91 4.88 -6.62 -10.44
N ASP A 92 6.00 -5.89 -10.30
CA ASP A 92 6.09 -4.45 -10.50
C ASP A 92 5.04 -3.69 -9.68
N VAL A 93 4.77 -4.14 -8.45
CA VAL A 93 3.83 -3.49 -7.52
C VAL A 93 4.55 -2.89 -6.31
N VAL A 94 4.02 -1.76 -5.84
CA VAL A 94 4.42 -1.14 -4.58
C VAL A 94 3.71 -1.83 -3.43
N ILE A 95 4.49 -2.25 -2.43
CA ILE A 95 3.99 -2.88 -1.21
C ILE A 95 4.27 -1.96 -0.02
N LEU A 96 3.25 -1.73 0.82
CA LEU A 96 3.44 -1.24 2.19
C LEU A 96 3.49 -2.44 3.12
N GLN A 97 4.48 -2.49 4.01
CA GLN A 97 4.61 -3.57 4.97
C GLN A 97 5.08 -3.08 6.34
N TYR A 98 4.58 -3.74 7.37
CA TYR A 98 4.93 -3.52 8.77
C TYR A 98 5.06 -4.88 9.47
N GLN A 99 5.96 -4.97 10.45
CA GLN A 99 6.06 -6.15 11.30
C GLN A 99 6.20 -5.74 12.76
N VAL A 100 5.56 -6.50 13.64
CA VAL A 100 5.59 -6.26 15.09
C VAL A 100 5.55 -7.59 15.86
N PRO A 101 6.27 -7.72 16.98
CA PRO A 101 6.08 -8.85 17.88
C PRO A 101 4.62 -8.91 18.34
N PHE A 102 3.92 -9.99 18.03
CA PHE A 102 2.49 -10.09 18.36
C PHE A 102 2.23 -9.99 19.88
N LEU A 103 3.16 -10.48 20.70
CA LEU A 103 3.04 -10.43 22.15
C LEU A 103 3.27 -9.04 22.75
N SER A 104 3.73 -8.05 21.98
CA SER A 104 3.80 -6.66 22.44
C SER A 104 2.52 -5.86 22.14
N LEU A 105 1.54 -6.48 21.48
CA LEU A 105 0.26 -5.85 21.17
C LEU A 105 -0.78 -6.17 22.23
N ASP A 106 -1.52 -5.14 22.62
CA ASP A 106 -2.83 -5.19 23.25
C ASP A 106 -3.90 -4.70 22.26
N ASP A 107 -5.16 -4.65 22.70
CA ASP A 107 -6.27 -4.28 21.82
C ASP A 107 -6.14 -2.82 21.31
N GLU A 108 -5.67 -1.88 22.14
CA GLU A 108 -5.51 -0.46 21.80
C GLU A 108 -4.36 -0.25 20.81
N SER A 109 -3.17 -0.79 21.12
CA SER A 109 -2.01 -0.71 20.24
C SER A 109 -2.22 -1.45 18.93
N PHE A 110 -2.99 -2.55 18.92
CA PHE A 110 -3.38 -3.21 17.68
C PHE A 110 -4.29 -2.32 16.84
N TYR A 111 -5.34 -1.75 17.43
CA TYR A 111 -6.24 -0.81 16.74
C TYR A 111 -5.45 0.34 16.11
N LEU A 112 -4.62 1.04 16.90
CA LEU A 112 -3.81 2.16 16.43
C LEU A 112 -2.82 1.73 15.34
N THR A 113 -2.24 0.53 15.44
CA THR A 113 -1.35 -0.01 14.40
C THR A 113 -2.09 -0.17 13.07
N ILE A 114 -3.32 -0.72 13.08
CA ILE A 114 -4.12 -0.90 11.86
C ILE A 114 -4.56 0.45 11.30
N GLU A 115 -5.05 1.36 12.14
CA GLU A 115 -5.47 2.70 11.72
C GLU A 115 -4.32 3.48 11.05
N ASN A 116 -3.16 3.53 11.71
CA ASN A 116 -1.95 4.16 11.17
C ASN A 116 -1.52 3.53 9.85
N PHE A 117 -1.57 2.20 9.77
CA PHE A 117 -1.22 1.46 8.56
C PHE A 117 -2.17 1.81 7.40
N VAL A 118 -3.49 1.82 7.62
CA VAL A 118 -4.49 2.18 6.61
C VAL A 118 -4.31 3.61 6.14
N ASN A 119 -4.09 4.56 7.06
CA ASN A 119 -3.86 5.97 6.72
C ASN A 119 -2.63 6.15 5.82
N VAL A 120 -1.55 5.42 6.10
CA VAL A 120 -0.35 5.44 5.25
C VAL A 120 -0.65 4.78 3.91
N ALA A 121 -1.36 3.66 3.88
CA ALA A 121 -1.73 3.00 2.64
C ALA A 121 -2.54 3.92 1.73
N ASP A 122 -3.59 4.56 2.26
CA ASP A 122 -4.46 5.48 1.52
C ASP A 122 -3.70 6.67 0.92
N LEU A 123 -2.82 7.29 1.72
CA LEU A 123 -1.93 8.36 1.26
C LEU A 123 -1.10 7.93 0.04
N TRP A 124 -0.55 6.72 0.07
CA TRP A 124 0.32 6.24 -0.99
C TRP A 124 -0.44 5.73 -2.21
N VAL A 125 -1.62 5.10 -2.05
CA VAL A 125 -2.52 4.77 -3.15
C VAL A 125 -2.87 6.03 -3.92
N THR A 126 -3.39 7.05 -3.23
CA THR A 126 -3.74 8.36 -3.83
C THR A 126 -2.56 8.97 -4.57
N ARG A 127 -1.36 8.86 -4.01
CA ARG A 127 -0.15 9.40 -4.64
C ARG A 127 0.25 8.64 -5.91
N LEU A 128 0.15 7.31 -5.90
CA LEU A 128 0.45 6.48 -7.07
C LEU A 128 -0.55 6.75 -8.20
N GLU A 129 -1.82 6.87 -7.88
CA GLU A 129 -2.87 7.23 -8.84
C GLU A 129 -2.60 8.59 -9.49
N LYS A 130 -2.18 9.58 -8.70
CA LYS A 130 -1.82 10.89 -9.22
C LYS A 130 -0.63 10.84 -10.18
N ILE A 131 0.42 10.09 -9.85
CA ILE A 131 1.59 9.94 -10.72
C ILE A 131 1.19 9.25 -12.03
N ALA A 132 0.39 8.18 -11.95
CA ALA A 132 -0.08 7.47 -13.13
C ALA A 132 -0.95 8.35 -14.05
N GLN A 133 -1.73 9.28 -13.50
CA GLN A 133 -2.50 10.24 -14.30
C GLN A 133 -1.62 11.30 -14.98
N GLU A 134 -0.55 11.75 -14.32
CA GLU A 134 0.43 12.68 -14.89
C GLU A 134 1.17 12.03 -16.07
N ASP A 135 1.56 10.75 -15.96
CA ASP A 135 2.20 9.98 -17.04
C ASP A 135 1.31 9.86 -18.30
N VAL A 136 0.00 9.65 -18.13
CA VAL A 136 -0.95 9.58 -19.25
C VAL A 136 -1.11 10.93 -19.94
N ASN A 137 -1.09 12.04 -19.20
CA ASN A 137 -1.24 13.37 -19.78
C ASN A 137 0.02 13.83 -20.54
N ASP A 138 1.21 13.52 -20.03
CA ASP A 138 2.47 13.87 -20.70
C ASP A 138 2.64 13.08 -22.02
N SER A 139 2.27 11.79 -22.03
CA SER A 139 2.29 10.97 -23.25
C SER A 139 1.27 11.42 -24.31
N ALA A 140 0.12 11.98 -23.90
CA ALA A 140 -0.87 12.57 -24.81
C ALA A 140 -0.38 13.89 -25.43
N ALA A 141 0.34 14.72 -24.67
CA ALA A 141 0.85 16.02 -25.13
C ALA A 141 1.95 15.88 -26.20
N GLU A 142 2.84 14.88 -26.09
CA GLU A 142 3.91 14.62 -27.07
C GLU A 142 3.39 14.07 -28.41
N SER A 143 2.14 13.61 -28.48
CA SER A 143 1.53 13.06 -29.70
C SER A 143 0.96 14.11 -30.68
N THR A 144 1.00 15.40 -30.32
CA THR A 144 0.57 16.48 -31.22
C THR A 144 1.68 16.85 -32.20
N THR A 145 1.71 16.18 -33.36
CA THR A 145 2.57 16.56 -34.49
C THR A 145 2.33 18.03 -34.88
N PRO A 146 3.35 18.89 -34.99
CA PRO A 146 3.17 20.22 -35.54
C PRO A 146 2.78 20.08 -37.02
N ASP A 147 1.66 20.70 -37.39
CA ASP A 147 1.19 20.79 -38.77
C ASP A 147 2.30 21.45 -39.61
N MET A 148 2.98 20.65 -40.43
CA MET A 148 4.10 21.11 -41.25
C MET A 148 3.53 21.93 -42.41
N PRO A 149 3.84 23.23 -42.57
CA PRO A 149 3.30 24.00 -43.68
C PRO A 149 3.90 23.45 -44.98
N ILE A 150 3.03 22.93 -45.87
CA ILE A 150 3.41 22.55 -47.23
C ILE A 150 3.81 23.83 -47.97
N VAL A 151 5.12 24.07 -48.12
CA VAL A 151 5.64 25.10 -49.01
C VAL A 151 5.45 24.61 -50.44
N GLY A 152 4.37 25.06 -51.08
CA GLY A 152 4.14 24.86 -52.51
C GLY A 152 5.20 25.59 -53.33
N ILE A 153 6.06 24.83 -53.99
CA ILE A 153 6.91 25.32 -55.07
C ILE A 153 5.98 25.65 -56.25
N LYS A 154 5.92 26.92 -56.65
CA LYS A 154 5.38 27.31 -57.96
C LYS A 154 6.47 27.12 -59.00
N ILE A 155 6.18 26.30 -60.01
CA ILE A 155 6.89 26.26 -61.29
C ILE A 155 6.39 27.42 -62.15
#